data_AF-A0A9E7F4S1-F1
#
_entry.id   AF-A0A9E7F4S1-F1
#
_cell.length_a   1.000
_cell.length_b   1.000
_cell.length_c   1.000
_cell.angle_alpha   90.00
_cell.angle_beta   90.00
_cell.angle_gamma   90.00
#
_symmetry.space_group_name_H-M   'P 1'
#
loop_
_entity.id
_entity.type
_entity.pdbx_description
1 polymer ?
#
loop_
_entity_poly.entity_id
_entity_poly.type
_entity_poly.pdbx_seq_one_letter_code
_entity_poly.pdbx_strand_id
1 'polypeptide(L)'
;MVSVNLGVLHYVLDHIYGAFVHRTKLTTPFFSKGWGGSKLDLLERFVKQLFPATESQNWPPTLVQPMWKTVWETRNACLREGIFRTPCDEQLINALPPESYNARVAFLVPKSVPPQKMACVVHLAGTGDHTFERRLRLGGPLLKENIATMVLESPFYGHRRPRLQRGAKLLCGVCMLQWLGLCIPDQSRRCHFWLPTLRS
;
A
#
# COMPACT_ATOMS: atom_id res chain seq x y z
N MET A 1 -10.36 -29.31 38.94
CA MET A 1 -10.32 -28.35 37.81
C MET A 1 -9.21 -28.78 36.88
N VAL A 2 -9.56 -29.39 35.74
CA VAL A 2 -8.57 -29.77 34.73
C VAL A 2 -8.13 -28.49 34.04
N SER A 3 -6.91 -28.04 34.33
CA SER A 3 -6.27 -26.94 33.59
C SER A 3 -5.97 -27.48 32.19
N VAL A 4 -6.99 -27.46 31.32
CA VAL A 4 -6.79 -27.74 29.89
C VAL A 4 -5.79 -26.71 29.42
N ASN A 5 -4.63 -27.20 29.00
CA ASN A 5 -3.50 -26.38 28.63
C ASN A 5 -3.89 -25.65 27.33
N LEU A 6 -4.52 -24.47 27.46
CA LEU A 6 -5.20 -23.75 26.38
C LEU A 6 -4.29 -23.58 25.15
N GLY A 7 -2.99 -23.37 25.38
CA GLY A 7 -1.99 -23.27 24.33
C GLY A 7 -1.82 -24.54 23.49
N VAL A 8 -1.92 -25.74 24.10
CA VAL A 8 -1.84 -27.02 23.38
C VAL A 8 -3.11 -27.24 22.55
N LEU A 9 -4.28 -26.84 23.08
CA LEU A 9 -5.53 -26.91 22.36
C LEU A 9 -5.53 -25.97 21.13
N HIS A 10 -5.08 -24.72 21.30
CA HIS A 10 -4.91 -23.78 20.19
C HIS A 10 -3.89 -24.29 19.16
N TYR A 11 -2.78 -24.86 19.60
CA TYR A 11 -1.76 -25.43 18.71
C TYR A 11 -2.29 -26.59 17.85
N VAL A 12 -3.06 -27.51 18.46
CA VAL A 12 -3.68 -28.64 17.76
C VAL A 12 -4.77 -28.16 16.80
N LEU A 13 -5.59 -27.20 17.21
CA LEU A 13 -6.60 -26.60 16.34
C LEU A 13 -5.97 -25.87 15.15
N ASP A 14 -4.89 -25.11 15.36
CA ASP A 14 -4.15 -24.44 14.29
C ASP A 14 -3.52 -25.45 13.32
N HIS A 15 -2.98 -26.56 13.82
CA HIS A 15 -2.42 -27.62 12.97
C HIS A 15 -3.51 -28.34 12.17
N ILE A 16 -4.66 -28.65 12.78
CA ILE A 16 -5.79 -29.27 12.09
C ILE A 16 -6.35 -28.30 11.05
N TYR A 17 -6.57 -27.04 11.41
CA TYR A 17 -7.03 -26.01 10.49
C TYR A 17 -6.05 -25.79 9.34
N GLY A 18 -4.76 -25.65 9.64
CA GLY A 18 -3.70 -25.52 8.64
C GLY A 18 -3.63 -26.72 7.70
N ALA A 19 -3.58 -27.94 8.25
CA ALA A 19 -3.56 -29.16 7.45
C ALA A 19 -4.81 -29.31 6.59
N PHE A 20 -5.99 -29.01 7.13
CA PHE A 20 -7.25 -29.05 6.40
C PHE A 20 -7.27 -28.01 5.28
N VAL A 21 -7.01 -26.74 5.56
CA VAL A 21 -7.03 -25.65 4.57
C VAL A 21 -5.99 -25.83 3.48
N HIS A 22 -4.77 -26.30 3.81
CA HIS A 22 -3.69 -26.50 2.83
C HIS A 22 -3.87 -27.78 2.01
N ARG A 23 -4.34 -28.90 2.59
CA ARG A 23 -4.53 -30.16 1.86
C ARG A 23 -5.78 -30.16 0.99
N THR A 24 -6.85 -29.52 1.42
CA THR A 24 -8.12 -29.49 0.67
C THR A 24 -8.14 -28.49 -0.47
N LYS A 25 -7.09 -27.64 -0.61
CA LYS A 25 -7.05 -26.53 -1.59
C LYS A 25 -8.30 -25.63 -1.56
N LEU A 26 -9.02 -25.59 -0.43
CA LEU A 26 -10.24 -24.79 -0.26
C LEU A 26 -9.99 -23.29 -0.50
N THR A 27 -8.75 -22.85 -0.29
CA THR A 27 -8.32 -21.49 -0.61
C THR A 27 -7.29 -21.52 -1.73
N THR A 28 -7.35 -20.55 -2.64
CA THR A 28 -6.34 -20.40 -3.70
C THR A 28 -4.96 -20.28 -3.05
N PRO A 29 -3.93 -21.03 -3.47
CA PRO A 29 -2.60 -20.89 -2.89
C PRO A 29 -2.02 -19.51 -3.21
N PHE A 30 -1.13 -19.01 -2.35
CA PHE A 30 -0.28 -17.87 -2.70
C PHE A 30 0.56 -18.25 -3.93
N PHE A 31 0.67 -17.34 -4.88
CA PHE A 31 1.47 -17.52 -6.10
C PHE A 31 1.02 -18.70 -6.97
N SER A 32 -0.29 -18.87 -7.09
CA SER A 32 -0.90 -19.96 -7.86
C SER A 32 -0.52 -19.95 -9.36
N LYS A 33 -0.03 -18.82 -9.89
CA LYS A 33 0.49 -18.69 -11.27
C LYS A 33 2.02 -18.73 -11.34
N GLY A 34 2.69 -19.18 -10.28
CA GLY A 34 4.14 -19.25 -10.20
C GLY A 34 4.81 -17.91 -9.88
N TRP A 35 6.11 -17.85 -10.14
CA TRP A 35 6.98 -16.76 -9.68
C TRP A 35 6.99 -15.51 -10.59
N GLY A 36 6.49 -15.62 -11.82
CA GLY A 36 6.33 -14.47 -12.72
C GLY A 36 6.86 -14.63 -14.15
N GLY A 37 7.50 -15.75 -14.50
CA GLY A 37 7.96 -16.03 -15.87
C GLY A 37 8.76 -14.86 -16.46
N SER A 38 8.40 -14.40 -17.66
CA SER A 38 9.04 -13.26 -18.34
C SER A 38 8.97 -11.94 -17.57
N LYS A 39 8.03 -11.77 -16.63
CA LYS A 39 8.00 -10.59 -15.74
C LYS A 39 9.11 -10.61 -14.69
N LEU A 40 9.68 -11.77 -14.42
CA LEU A 40 10.78 -11.97 -13.50
C LEU A 40 12.11 -11.58 -14.16
N ASP A 41 12.29 -11.91 -15.44
CA ASP A 41 13.45 -11.42 -16.23
C ASP A 41 13.41 -9.90 -16.37
N LEU A 42 12.22 -9.35 -16.56
CA LEU A 42 11.99 -7.90 -16.58
C LEU A 42 12.34 -7.30 -15.21
N LEU A 43 11.87 -7.89 -14.12
CA LEU A 43 12.22 -7.47 -12.76
C LEU A 43 13.72 -7.56 -12.49
N GLU A 44 14.42 -8.60 -12.95
CA GLU A 44 15.87 -8.74 -12.76
C GLU A 44 16.62 -7.63 -13.51
N ARG A 45 16.22 -7.33 -14.75
CA ARG A 45 16.75 -6.17 -15.50
C ARG A 45 16.48 -4.87 -14.76
N PHE A 46 15.27 -4.70 -14.20
CA PHE A 46 14.91 -3.53 -13.42
C PHE A 46 15.68 -3.40 -12.13
N VAL A 47 15.88 -4.48 -11.38
CA VAL A 47 16.69 -4.46 -10.15
C VAL A 47 18.13 -4.07 -10.49
N LYS A 48 18.69 -4.59 -11.59
CA LYS A 48 20.02 -4.20 -12.06
C LYS A 48 20.09 -2.74 -12.56
N GLN A 49 19.00 -2.19 -13.10
CA GLN A 49 18.91 -0.81 -13.59
C GLN A 49 18.53 0.23 -12.53
N LEU A 50 17.76 -0.16 -11.51
CA LEU A 50 17.30 0.70 -10.40
C LEU A 50 18.27 0.68 -9.21
N PHE A 51 19.06 -0.39 -9.08
CA PHE A 51 20.21 -0.47 -8.17
C PHE A 51 21.55 -0.55 -8.93
N PRO A 52 21.90 0.38 -9.82
CA PRO A 52 23.31 0.63 -10.03
C PRO A 52 23.89 1.12 -8.69
N ALA A 53 25.15 0.82 -8.42
CA ALA A 53 25.86 1.22 -7.20
C ALA A 53 26.03 2.76 -7.03
N THR A 54 25.17 3.55 -7.66
CA THR A 54 25.25 5.01 -7.74
C THR A 54 23.93 5.64 -7.29
N GLU A 55 24.09 6.43 -6.25
CA GLU A 55 23.14 7.29 -5.55
C GLU A 55 22.20 8.10 -6.47
N SER A 56 20.91 8.12 -6.09
CA SER A 56 20.06 9.33 -6.11
C SER A 56 20.12 10.28 -7.32
N GLN A 57 19.95 9.81 -8.56
CA GLN A 57 20.03 10.72 -9.73
C GLN A 57 18.75 11.50 -10.08
N ASN A 58 17.55 11.11 -9.61
CA ASN A 58 16.30 11.79 -9.99
C ASN A 58 15.66 12.56 -8.84
N TRP A 59 16.42 13.49 -8.25
CA TRP A 59 15.93 14.48 -7.29
C TRP A 59 15.95 15.88 -7.95
N PRO A 60 14.84 16.64 -7.96
CA PRO A 60 13.56 16.37 -7.31
C PRO A 60 12.70 15.33 -8.05
N PRO A 61 11.89 14.53 -7.33
CA PRO A 61 11.01 13.55 -7.96
C PRO A 61 9.94 14.27 -8.80
N THR A 62 9.43 13.65 -9.87
CA THR A 62 8.36 14.25 -10.70
C THR A 62 7.16 14.70 -9.84
N LEU A 63 6.65 15.91 -10.10
CA LEU A 63 5.49 16.48 -9.41
C LEU A 63 4.27 15.57 -9.60
N VAL A 64 3.66 15.19 -8.49
CA VAL A 64 2.40 14.46 -8.49
C VAL A 64 1.29 15.42 -8.09
N GLN A 65 0.29 15.58 -8.95
CA GLN A 65 -0.92 16.35 -8.66
C GLN A 65 -2.13 15.39 -8.55
N PRO A 66 -2.49 14.96 -7.34
CA PRO A 66 -3.70 14.18 -7.12
C PRO A 66 -4.94 15.01 -7.38
N MET A 67 -5.88 14.43 -8.11
CA MET A 67 -7.25 14.94 -8.18
C MET A 67 -7.95 14.62 -6.86
N TRP A 68 -8.19 15.65 -6.04
CA TRP A 68 -8.79 15.52 -4.73
C TRP A 68 -10.31 15.59 -4.76
N LYS A 69 -10.95 14.69 -4.02
CA LYS A 69 -12.37 14.71 -3.69
C LYS A 69 -12.52 14.73 -2.18
N THR A 70 -13.27 15.69 -1.65
CA THR A 70 -13.64 15.70 -0.23
C THR A 70 -14.66 14.61 0.03
N VAL A 71 -14.34 13.68 0.94
CA VAL A 71 -15.22 12.57 1.32
C VAL A 71 -15.98 12.89 2.59
N TRP A 72 -15.32 13.57 3.52
CA TRP A 72 -15.90 13.95 4.81
C TRP A 72 -15.27 15.23 5.32
N GLU A 73 -16.06 16.07 5.97
CA GLU A 73 -15.60 17.35 6.47
C GLU A 73 -16.35 17.74 7.75
N THR A 74 -15.61 18.28 8.71
CA THR A 74 -16.14 18.85 9.95
C THR A 74 -15.54 20.23 10.18
N ARG A 75 -15.91 20.85 11.31
CA ARG A 75 -15.33 22.12 11.76
C ARG A 75 -13.82 22.01 12.00
N ASN A 76 -13.35 20.86 12.49
CA ASN A 76 -11.97 20.72 12.95
C ASN A 76 -11.11 19.83 12.05
N ALA A 77 -11.69 19.02 11.17
CA ALA A 77 -10.94 18.10 10.31
C ALA A 77 -11.61 17.91 8.94
N CYS A 78 -10.83 17.49 7.95
CA CYS A 78 -11.27 17.17 6.60
C CYS A 78 -10.58 15.89 6.10
N LEU A 79 -11.35 14.99 5.49
CA LEU A 79 -10.87 13.79 4.81
C LEU A 79 -11.06 13.97 3.30
N ARG A 80 -9.95 13.95 2.58
CA ARG A 80 -9.91 14.04 1.12
C ARG A 80 -9.34 12.75 0.54
N GLU A 81 -9.94 12.23 -0.51
CA GLU A 81 -9.37 11.15 -1.30
C GLU A 81 -8.82 11.71 -2.61
N GLY A 82 -7.58 11.37 -2.92
CA GLY A 82 -6.87 11.77 -4.12
C GLY A 82 -6.62 10.58 -5.04
N ILE A 83 -6.68 10.81 -6.35
CA ILE A 83 -6.25 9.85 -7.36
C ILE A 83 -5.17 10.50 -8.22
N PHE A 84 -4.07 9.80 -8.44
CA PHE A 84 -2.97 10.27 -9.29
C PHE A 84 -2.35 9.14 -10.10
N ARG A 85 -1.64 9.47 -11.17
CA ARG A 85 -0.91 8.49 -11.97
C ARG A 85 0.25 7.93 -11.15
N THR A 86 0.39 6.60 -11.10
CA THR A 86 1.49 5.96 -10.38
C THR A 86 2.82 6.44 -10.97
N PRO A 87 3.70 7.04 -10.16
CA PRO A 87 4.87 7.76 -10.65
C PRO A 87 6.03 6.79 -10.86
N CYS A 88 5.84 5.84 -11.78
CA CYS A 88 6.84 4.85 -12.15
C CYS A 88 7.21 5.01 -13.63
N ASP A 89 8.36 4.47 -14.02
CA ASP A 89 8.74 4.39 -15.43
C ASP A 89 7.68 3.64 -16.26
N GLU A 90 7.53 3.98 -17.53
CA GLU A 90 6.49 3.42 -18.40
C GLU A 90 6.58 1.89 -18.48
N GLN A 91 7.81 1.37 -18.55
CA GLN A 91 8.07 -0.06 -18.57
C GLN A 91 7.60 -0.76 -17.28
N LEU A 92 7.79 -0.11 -16.12
CA LEU A 92 7.32 -0.59 -14.83
C LEU A 92 5.80 -0.52 -14.75
N ILE A 93 5.20 0.60 -15.16
CA ILE A 93 3.74 0.72 -15.23
C ILE A 93 3.15 -0.40 -16.10
N ASN A 94 3.72 -0.69 -17.25
CA ASN A 94 3.27 -1.76 -18.14
C ASN A 94 3.37 -3.16 -17.53
N ALA A 95 4.24 -3.38 -16.55
CA ALA A 95 4.33 -4.64 -15.82
C ALA A 95 3.21 -4.79 -14.77
N LEU A 96 2.70 -3.67 -14.24
CA LEU A 96 1.60 -3.60 -13.29
C LEU A 96 0.25 -3.92 -13.96
N PRO A 97 -0.75 -4.36 -13.18
CA PRO A 97 -2.10 -4.52 -13.69
C PRO A 97 -2.70 -3.15 -14.00
N PRO A 98 -3.62 -3.04 -14.99
CA PRO A 98 -4.20 -1.77 -15.40
C PRO A 98 -4.91 -1.05 -14.24
N GLU A 99 -5.48 -1.80 -13.29
CA GLU A 99 -6.10 -1.24 -12.09
C GLU A 99 -5.10 -0.56 -11.15
N SER A 100 -3.81 -0.93 -11.22
CA SER A 100 -2.74 -0.31 -10.42
C SER A 100 -2.08 0.88 -11.10
N TYR A 101 -2.46 1.24 -12.33
CA TYR A 101 -1.88 2.37 -13.04
C TYR A 101 -2.14 3.70 -12.32
N ASN A 102 -3.31 3.82 -11.70
CA ASN A 102 -3.66 4.97 -10.89
C ASN A 102 -3.49 4.63 -9.41
N ALA A 103 -2.71 5.44 -8.70
CA ALA A 103 -2.56 5.37 -7.26
C ALA A 103 -3.69 6.15 -6.59
N ARG A 104 -4.10 5.66 -5.42
CA ARG A 104 -5.11 6.31 -4.58
C ARG A 104 -4.49 6.66 -3.24
N VAL A 105 -4.84 7.83 -2.74
CA VAL A 105 -4.40 8.35 -1.46
C VAL A 105 -5.60 8.87 -0.69
N ALA A 106 -5.63 8.65 0.62
CA ALA A 106 -6.53 9.33 1.53
C ALA A 106 -5.71 10.28 2.40
N PHE A 107 -6.20 11.49 2.59
CA PHE A 107 -5.53 12.53 3.35
C PHE A 107 -6.51 13.12 4.38
N LEU A 108 -6.22 12.84 5.64
CA LEU A 108 -6.96 13.29 6.80
C LEU A 108 -6.20 14.46 7.44
N VAL A 109 -6.83 15.63 7.45
CA VAL A 109 -6.17 16.91 7.72
C VAL A 109 -6.89 17.66 8.84
N PRO A 110 -6.17 18.16 9.86
CA PRO A 110 -6.73 19.08 10.85
C PRO A 110 -6.86 20.49 10.26
N LYS A 111 -7.97 21.17 10.53
CA LYS A 111 -8.21 22.56 10.09
C LYS A 111 -7.71 23.61 11.08
N SER A 112 -7.44 23.21 12.30
CA SER A 112 -7.00 24.06 13.41
C SER A 112 -5.59 24.63 13.24
N VAL A 113 -4.78 24.09 12.32
CA VAL A 113 -3.38 24.46 12.16
C VAL A 113 -3.11 24.90 10.72
N PRO A 114 -2.40 26.02 10.51
CA PRO A 114 -2.04 26.46 9.17
C PRO A 114 -1.18 25.40 8.48
N PRO A 115 -1.36 25.19 7.15
CA PRO A 115 -0.69 24.11 6.45
C PRO A 115 0.83 24.14 6.58
N GLN A 116 1.47 25.31 6.73
CA GLN A 116 2.92 25.44 6.83
C GLN A 116 3.51 24.86 8.13
N LYS A 117 2.72 24.79 9.21
CA LYS A 117 3.16 24.28 10.53
C LYS A 117 2.66 22.87 10.84
N MET A 118 1.95 22.27 9.90
CA MET A 118 1.29 20.98 10.09
C MET A 118 2.28 19.82 9.93
N ALA A 119 2.39 18.97 10.94
CA ALA A 119 3.09 17.69 10.81
C ALA A 119 2.22 16.71 10.02
N CYS A 120 2.83 15.81 9.25
CA CYS A 120 2.10 14.79 8.51
C CYS A 120 2.80 13.43 8.62
N VAL A 121 2.02 12.40 8.96
CA VAL A 121 2.46 11.01 8.97
C VAL A 121 1.92 10.31 7.73
N VAL A 122 2.78 9.59 7.01
CA VAL A 122 2.38 8.76 5.87
C VAL A 122 2.35 7.30 6.32
N HIS A 123 1.17 6.68 6.27
CA HIS A 123 0.99 5.25 6.57
C HIS A 123 1.03 4.39 5.31
N LEU A 124 2.06 3.57 5.22
CA LEU A 124 2.20 2.55 4.20
C LEU A 124 1.34 1.34 4.55
N ALA A 125 0.73 0.71 3.54
CA ALA A 125 -0.09 -0.48 3.77
C ALA A 125 0.81 -1.71 3.97
N GLY A 126 0.50 -2.51 4.99
CA GLY A 126 1.04 -3.85 5.15
C GLY A 126 0.39 -4.87 4.22
N THR A 127 0.96 -6.07 4.13
CA THR A 127 0.37 -7.19 3.38
C THR A 127 -1.03 -7.51 3.91
N GLY A 128 -2.02 -7.56 3.01
CA GLY A 128 -3.41 -7.82 3.38
C GLY A 128 -4.19 -6.60 3.86
N ASP A 129 -3.59 -5.41 3.86
CA ASP A 129 -4.31 -4.17 4.07
C ASP A 129 -4.94 -3.69 2.76
N HIS A 130 -6.25 -3.94 2.64
CA HIS A 130 -6.98 -3.74 1.39
C HIS A 130 -7.51 -2.32 1.21
N THR A 131 -7.75 -1.55 2.28
CA THR A 131 -8.46 -0.26 2.18
C THR A 131 -7.76 0.80 3.02
N PHE A 132 -8.33 1.99 3.10
CA PHE A 132 -7.82 3.04 3.98
C PHE A 132 -8.27 2.90 5.43
N GLU A 133 -9.37 2.19 5.68
CA GLU A 133 -10.12 2.28 6.94
C GLU A 133 -9.29 1.96 8.18
N ARG A 134 -8.54 0.86 8.17
CA ARG A 134 -7.72 0.45 9.33
C ARG A 134 -6.67 1.49 9.68
N ARG A 135 -6.03 2.08 8.67
CA ARG A 135 -4.99 3.10 8.85
C ARG A 135 -5.57 4.47 9.17
N LEU A 136 -6.73 4.82 8.62
CA LEU A 136 -7.44 6.05 8.98
C LEU A 136 -7.87 6.07 10.45
N ARG A 137 -8.15 4.91 11.05
CA ARG A 137 -8.40 4.81 12.50
C ARG A 137 -7.19 5.23 13.35
N LEU A 138 -5.96 5.03 12.85
CA LEU A 138 -4.74 5.52 13.51
C LEU A 138 -4.61 7.04 13.41
N GLY A 139 -5.23 7.65 12.39
CA GLY A 139 -5.25 9.10 12.22
C GLY A 139 -6.14 9.85 13.21
N GLY A 140 -7.13 9.18 13.81
CA GLY A 140 -8.03 9.80 14.79
C GLY A 140 -7.31 10.40 16.01
N PRO A 141 -6.46 9.62 16.71
CA PRO A 141 -5.60 10.14 17.77
C PRO A 141 -4.63 11.22 17.29
N LEU A 142 -4.02 11.04 16.10
CA LEU A 142 -3.06 12.00 15.53
C LEU A 142 -3.70 13.37 15.22
N LEU A 143 -4.96 13.39 14.79
CA LEU A 143 -5.70 14.62 14.57
C LEU A 143 -5.85 15.47 15.84
N LYS A 144 -5.96 14.84 17.03
CA LYS A 144 -6.06 15.57 18.30
C LYS A 144 -4.77 16.34 18.61
N GLU A 145 -3.64 15.80 18.18
CA GLU A 145 -2.32 16.43 18.26
C GLU A 145 -2.03 17.38 17.08
N ASN A 146 -3.04 17.68 16.24
CA ASN A 146 -2.92 18.46 15.02
C ASN A 146 -1.95 17.89 13.98
N ILE A 147 -1.80 16.57 13.95
CA ILE A 147 -0.97 15.85 12.99
C ILE A 147 -1.88 15.33 11.87
N ALA A 148 -1.57 15.69 10.63
CA ALA A 148 -2.24 15.15 9.46
C ALA A 148 -1.81 13.71 9.19
N THR A 149 -2.72 12.92 8.65
CA THR A 149 -2.51 11.51 8.34
C THR A 149 -2.77 11.27 6.86
N MET A 150 -1.75 10.80 6.15
CA MET A 150 -1.86 10.42 4.75
C MET A 150 -1.71 8.91 4.61
N VAL A 151 -2.56 8.30 3.81
CA VAL A 151 -2.64 6.84 3.67
C VAL A 151 -2.64 6.50 2.19
N LEU A 152 -1.69 5.67 1.74
CA LEU A 152 -1.56 5.27 0.34
C LEU A 152 -2.11 3.85 0.12
N GLU A 153 -2.90 3.63 -0.92
CA GLU A 153 -3.37 2.29 -1.26
C GLU A 153 -2.26 1.53 -1.99
N SER A 154 -1.85 0.38 -1.47
CA SER A 154 -0.83 -0.45 -2.10
C SER A 154 -1.31 -0.99 -3.45
N PRO A 155 -0.44 -1.08 -4.48
CA PRO A 155 -0.78 -1.76 -5.72
C PRO A 155 -1.19 -3.21 -5.43
N PHE A 156 -2.04 -3.82 -6.25
CA PHE A 156 -2.60 -5.17 -6.04
C PHE A 156 -3.57 -5.35 -4.85
N TYR A 157 -3.84 -4.29 -4.09
CA TYR A 157 -4.80 -4.31 -2.98
C TYR A 157 -5.98 -3.37 -3.23
N GLY A 158 -7.09 -3.63 -2.54
CA GLY A 158 -8.32 -2.85 -2.63
C GLY A 158 -8.81 -2.60 -4.05
N HIS A 159 -8.92 -1.32 -4.41
CA HIS A 159 -9.39 -0.88 -5.73
C HIS A 159 -8.32 -1.05 -6.82
N ARG A 160 -7.06 -1.22 -6.43
CA ARG A 160 -5.92 -1.46 -7.34
C ARG A 160 -5.67 -2.96 -7.58
N ARG A 161 -6.58 -3.82 -7.10
CA ARG A 161 -6.48 -5.29 -7.20
C ARG A 161 -6.95 -5.79 -8.57
N PRO A 162 -6.18 -6.70 -9.23
CA PRO A 162 -6.63 -7.37 -10.45
C PRO A 162 -7.93 -8.16 -10.23
N ARG A 163 -8.84 -8.14 -11.21
CA ARG A 163 -10.15 -8.84 -11.12
C ARG A 163 -10.07 -10.33 -10.76
N LEU A 164 -9.02 -11.01 -11.21
CA LEU A 164 -8.82 -12.45 -10.99
C LEU A 164 -8.19 -12.78 -9.62
N GLN A 165 -7.75 -11.79 -8.86
CA GLN A 165 -7.08 -11.98 -7.58
C GLN A 165 -8.12 -12.03 -6.44
N ARG A 166 -8.06 -13.08 -5.61
CA ARG A 166 -8.95 -13.25 -4.44
C ARG A 166 -8.21 -12.94 -3.14
N GLY A 167 -8.75 -11.99 -2.38
CA GLY A 167 -8.20 -11.57 -1.09
C GLY A 167 -6.79 -10.97 -1.20
N ALA A 168 -5.98 -11.17 -0.17
CA ALA A 168 -4.59 -10.72 -0.08
C ALA A 168 -3.60 -11.61 -0.84
N LYS A 169 -4.10 -12.69 -1.46
CA LYS A 169 -3.25 -13.70 -2.08
C LYS A 169 -2.81 -13.25 -3.45
N LEU A 170 -1.56 -12.81 -3.54
CA LEU A 170 -0.95 -12.43 -4.81
C LEU A 170 -0.89 -13.65 -5.73
N LEU A 171 -1.32 -13.46 -6.98
CA LEU A 171 -1.32 -14.53 -7.98
C LEU A 171 0.11 -14.88 -8.44
N CYS A 172 1.04 -13.93 -8.33
CA CYS A 172 2.42 -14.04 -8.76
C CYS A 172 3.39 -13.61 -7.64
N GLY A 173 4.38 -14.46 -7.39
CA GLY A 173 5.42 -14.44 -6.34
C GLY A 173 6.22 -13.17 -6.18
N VAL A 174 7.34 -13.20 -6.90
CA VAL A 174 8.49 -12.33 -6.73
C VAL A 174 8.23 -10.98 -7.38
N CYS A 175 7.59 -11.00 -8.55
CA CYS A 175 7.23 -9.80 -9.29
C CYS A 175 6.37 -8.84 -8.45
N MET A 176 5.22 -9.30 -7.93
CA MET A 176 4.28 -8.39 -7.25
C MET A 176 4.78 -7.87 -5.89
N LEU A 177 5.48 -8.71 -5.11
CA LEU A 177 6.02 -8.31 -3.81
C LEU A 177 7.21 -7.35 -3.93
N GLN A 178 8.07 -7.56 -4.93
CA GLN A 178 9.22 -6.68 -5.18
C GLN A 178 8.77 -5.35 -5.81
N TRP A 179 7.74 -5.36 -6.66
CA TRP A 179 7.09 -4.13 -7.12
C TRP A 179 6.41 -3.35 -6.00
N LEU A 180 5.77 -4.03 -5.03
CA LEU A 180 5.26 -3.39 -3.82
C LEU A 180 6.40 -2.68 -3.07
N GLY A 181 7.55 -3.35 -2.90
CA GLY A 181 8.73 -2.81 -2.24
C GLY A 181 9.38 -1.63 -2.96
N LEU A 182 9.22 -1.50 -4.28
CA LEU A 182 9.78 -0.39 -5.07
C LEU A 182 8.81 0.78 -5.20
N CYS A 183 7.54 0.51 -5.50
CA CYS A 183 6.55 1.53 -5.80
C CYS A 183 6.07 2.28 -4.55
N ILE A 184 5.96 1.61 -3.40
CA ILE A 184 5.42 2.21 -2.17
C ILE A 184 6.39 3.25 -1.58
N PRO A 185 7.68 2.96 -1.39
CA PRO A 185 8.62 3.95 -0.85
C PRO A 185 8.82 5.14 -1.78
N ASP A 186 8.79 4.92 -3.10
CA ASP A 186 8.87 6.02 -4.07
C ASP A 186 7.63 6.92 -3.98
N GLN A 187 6.40 6.36 -4.06
CA GLN A 187 5.15 7.10 -3.89
C GLN A 187 5.13 7.90 -2.58
N SER A 188 5.56 7.29 -1.47
CA SER A 188 5.64 7.94 -0.17
C SER A 188 6.62 9.10 -0.14
N ARG A 189 7.82 8.94 -0.73
CA ARG A 189 8.83 10.02 -0.84
C ARG A 189 8.28 11.20 -1.64
N ARG A 190 7.58 10.95 -2.75
CA ARG A 190 6.94 11.99 -3.55
C ARG A 190 5.83 12.69 -2.78
N CYS A 191 4.96 11.93 -2.11
CA CYS A 191 3.91 12.52 -1.27
C CYS A 191 4.48 13.38 -0.14
N HIS A 192 5.58 12.98 0.49
CA HIS A 192 6.27 13.79 1.50
C HIS A 192 6.89 15.06 0.92
N PHE A 193 7.60 14.95 -0.19
CA PHE A 193 8.24 16.11 -0.84
C PHE A 193 7.19 17.14 -1.31
N TRP A 194 6.05 16.66 -1.81
CA TRP A 194 4.99 17.50 -2.37
C TRP A 194 3.87 17.84 -1.38
N LEU A 195 3.98 17.39 -0.12
CA LEU A 195 3.03 17.72 0.94
C LEU A 195 2.82 19.24 1.12
N PRO A 196 3.82 20.12 0.96
CA PRO A 196 3.61 21.58 0.99
C PRO A 196 2.74 22.10 -0.17
N THR A 197 2.77 21.46 -1.33
CA THR A 197 2.00 21.84 -2.53
C THR A 197 0.58 21.29 -2.52
N LEU A 198 0.37 20.15 -1.85
CA LEU A 198 -0.95 19.55 -1.63
C LEU A 198 -1.76 20.24 -0.51
N ARG A 199 -1.10 21.17 0.18
CA ARG A 199 -1.57 21.92 1.35
C ARG A 199 -2.20 23.28 0.99
N SER A 200 -1.98 23.78 -0.23
CA SER A 200 -2.63 24.97 -0.82
C SER A 200 -3.91 24.60 -1.55
#